data_AF-A0A7Y5A8P2-F1
#
_entry.id   AF-A0A7Y5A8P2-F1
#
_cell.length_a   1.000
_cell.length_b   1.000
_cell.length_c   1.000
_cell.angle_alpha   90.00
_cell.angle_beta   90.00
_cell.angle_gamma   90.00
#
_symmetry.space_group_name_H-M   'P 1'
#
loop_
_entity.id
_entity.type
_entity.pdbx_description
1 polymer ?
#
loop_
_entity_poly.entity_id
_entity_poly.type
_entity_poly.pdbx_seq_one_letter_code
_entity_poly.pdbx_strand_id
1 'polypeptide(L)'
;MKHTPETVDHPFSVHGLHDVLQAAGGIPVHESLDAAIDRLQVAIGGVRELMQISSISIQASLVFFAAESALALVIAAHAGVAPQNESAQRAPHKPASLVRRAGGAA
;
A
#
# COMPACT_ATOMS: atom_id res chain seq x y z
N MET A 1 -11.62 -4.84 18.85
CA MET A 1 -10.36 -4.69 18.10
C MET A 1 -10.74 -4.30 16.69
N LYS A 2 -10.31 -3.14 16.20
CA LYS A 2 -10.52 -2.80 14.79
C LYS A 2 -9.43 -3.53 14.00
N HIS A 3 -9.81 -4.51 13.21
CA HIS A 3 -8.86 -5.27 12.39
C HIS A 3 -8.58 -4.48 11.12
N THR A 4 -7.32 -4.04 10.95
CA THR A 4 -6.85 -3.48 9.69
C THR A 4 -6.78 -4.61 8.66
N PRO A 5 -7.30 -4.42 7.43
CA PRO A 5 -7.16 -5.44 6.39
C PRO A 5 -5.69 -5.60 6.01
N GLU A 6 -5.23 -6.85 6.01
CA GLU A 6 -3.86 -7.25 5.71
C GLU A 6 -3.83 -8.23 4.53
N THR A 7 -2.71 -8.27 3.83
CA THR A 7 -2.44 -9.20 2.72
C THR A 7 -2.18 -10.62 3.24
N VAL A 8 -2.50 -11.64 2.43
CA VAL A 8 -2.35 -13.05 2.79
C VAL A 8 -1.49 -13.76 1.74
N ASP A 9 -0.50 -14.53 2.19
CA ASP A 9 0.34 -15.34 1.29
C ASP A 9 -0.41 -16.58 0.77
N HIS A 10 -0.19 -16.93 -0.50
CA HIS A 10 -0.78 -18.11 -1.12
C HIS A 10 0.22 -19.29 -1.20
N PRO A 11 -0.16 -20.54 -0.85
CA PRO A 11 0.76 -21.68 -0.74
C PRO A 11 1.34 -22.21 -2.08
N PHE A 12 0.85 -21.72 -3.22
CA PHE A 12 1.41 -22.00 -4.55
C PHE A 12 2.37 -20.92 -5.06
N SER A 13 2.85 -20.03 -4.19
CA SER A 13 3.89 -19.05 -4.54
C SER A 13 5.18 -19.76 -4.97
N VAL A 14 5.42 -19.72 -6.28
CA VAL A 14 6.57 -20.32 -6.93
C VAL A 14 7.79 -19.46 -6.66
N HIS A 15 8.69 -19.93 -5.81
CA HIS A 15 9.98 -19.31 -5.56
C HIS A 15 10.82 -19.39 -6.85
N GLY A 16 11.25 -18.26 -7.42
CA GLY A 16 12.05 -18.26 -8.65
C GLY A 16 12.20 -16.91 -9.37
N LEU A 17 12.83 -16.92 -10.55
CA LEU A 17 13.20 -15.73 -11.35
C LEU A 17 12.03 -14.79 -11.77
N HIS A 18 10.79 -15.14 -11.44
CA HIS A 18 9.57 -14.37 -11.74
C HIS A 18 8.87 -13.82 -10.49
N ASP A 19 9.53 -13.81 -9.31
CA ASP A 19 9.01 -13.42 -7.99
C ASP A 19 8.63 -11.93 -7.82
N VAL A 20 8.50 -11.14 -8.89
CA VAL A 20 8.58 -9.68 -8.80
C VAL A 20 7.29 -9.03 -8.24
N LEU A 21 6.18 -9.76 -8.14
CA LEU A 21 4.84 -9.17 -7.88
C LEU A 21 4.03 -9.88 -6.79
N GLN A 22 4.66 -10.42 -5.74
CA GLN A 22 3.91 -10.89 -4.57
C GLN A 22 3.67 -9.75 -3.58
N ALA A 23 2.44 -9.63 -3.08
CA ALA A 23 2.16 -8.94 -1.82
C ALA A 23 2.58 -9.87 -0.68
N ALA A 24 3.69 -9.58 0.01
CA ALA A 24 4.10 -10.37 1.17
C ALA A 24 3.03 -10.28 2.26
N GLY A 25 2.65 -11.43 2.84
CA GLY A 25 1.61 -11.51 3.85
C GLY A 25 1.89 -10.66 5.08
N GLY A 26 0.83 -10.15 5.71
CA GLY A 26 0.93 -9.30 6.89
C GLY A 26 1.28 -7.84 6.60
N ILE A 27 1.36 -7.43 5.33
CA ILE A 27 1.47 -6.01 4.95
C ILE A 27 0.07 -5.38 4.96
N PRO A 28 -0.09 -4.18 5.58
CA PRO A 28 -1.34 -3.42 5.49
C PRO A 28 -1.76 -3.20 4.04
N VAL A 29 -3.04 -3.45 3.73
CA VAL A 29 -3.54 -3.37 2.34
C VAL A 29 -3.30 -1.99 1.72
N HIS A 30 -3.38 -0.90 2.50
CA HIS A 30 -3.07 0.46 2.02
C HIS A 30 -1.62 0.56 1.51
N GLU A 31 -0.65 0.13 2.30
CA GLU A 31 0.79 0.16 1.93
C GLU A 31 1.08 -0.74 0.72
N SER A 32 0.42 -1.90 0.64
CA SER A 32 0.55 -2.79 -0.51
C SER A 32 -0.02 -2.17 -1.79
N LEU A 33 -1.09 -1.38 -1.69
CA LEU A 33 -1.70 -0.68 -2.82
C LEU A 33 -0.87 0.54 -3.26
N ASP A 34 -0.29 1.30 -2.33
CA ASP A 34 0.70 2.35 -2.64
C ASP A 34 1.87 1.77 -3.44
N ALA A 35 2.43 0.65 -2.98
CA ALA A 35 3.55 0.00 -3.66
C ALA A 35 3.15 -0.58 -5.04
N ALA A 36 1.88 -0.91 -5.25
CA ALA A 36 1.37 -1.33 -6.56
C ALA A 36 1.22 -0.14 -7.53
N ILE A 37 0.77 1.02 -7.02
CA ILE A 37 0.70 2.28 -7.77
C ILE A 37 2.08 2.66 -8.31
N ASP A 38 3.11 2.69 -7.45
CA ASP A 38 4.47 3.05 -7.84
C ASP A 38 5.04 2.13 -8.94
N ARG A 39 4.85 0.81 -8.78
CA ARG A 39 5.30 -0.18 -9.77
C ARG A 39 4.62 -0.01 -11.12
N LEU A 40 3.30 0.22 -11.12
CA LEU A 40 2.55 0.43 -12.36
C LEU A 40 2.98 1.73 -13.06
N GLN A 41 3.24 2.80 -12.32
CA GLN A 41 3.77 4.04 -12.90
C GLN A 41 5.12 3.84 -13.58
N VAL A 42 6.04 3.10 -12.95
CA VAL A 42 7.34 2.75 -13.56
C VAL A 42 7.15 1.91 -14.82
N ALA A 43 6.27 0.90 -14.77
CA ALA A 43 5.98 0.06 -15.93
C ALA A 43 5.40 0.86 -17.10
N ILE A 44 4.45 1.76 -16.84
CA ILE A 44 3.87 2.68 -17.83
C ILE A 44 4.96 3.56 -18.46
N GLY A 45 5.90 4.07 -17.66
CA GLY A 45 7.06 4.81 -18.14
C GLY A 45 7.89 4.02 -19.15
N GLY A 46 8.29 2.79 -18.77
CA GLY A 46 9.07 1.92 -19.67
C GLY A 46 8.31 1.53 -20.95
N VAL A 47 7.01 1.24 -20.84
CA VAL A 47 6.19 0.89 -22.03
C VAL A 47 6.04 2.10 -22.97
N ARG A 48 5.96 3.32 -22.44
CA ARG A 48 5.92 4.54 -23.26
C ARG A 48 7.18 4.72 -24.11
N GLU A 49 8.33 4.32 -23.60
CA GLU A 49 9.58 4.29 -24.39
C GLU A 49 9.51 3.23 -25.50
N LEU A 50 8.99 2.03 -25.20
CA LEU A 50 8.81 0.96 -26.20
C LEU A 50 7.84 1.35 -27.32
N MET A 51 6.85 2.21 -27.06
CA MET A 51 5.94 2.72 -28.08
C MET A 51 6.65 3.53 -29.19
N GLN A 52 7.85 4.07 -28.91
CA GLN A 52 8.66 4.76 -29.91
C GLN A 52 9.36 3.81 -30.89
N ILE A 53 9.38 2.50 -30.59
CA ILE A 53 10.03 1.48 -31.42
C ILE A 53 9.03 0.99 -32.47
N SER A 54 9.27 1.34 -33.73
CA SER A 54 8.34 1.07 -34.85
C SER A 54 7.97 -0.41 -35.01
N SER A 55 8.86 -1.34 -34.70
CA SER A 55 8.63 -2.78 -34.83
C SER A 55 7.67 -3.38 -33.81
N ILE A 56 7.43 -2.70 -32.68
CA ILE A 56 6.57 -3.19 -31.58
C ILE A 56 5.57 -2.14 -31.09
N SER A 57 5.48 -0.99 -31.76
CA SER A 57 4.71 0.17 -31.29
C SER A 57 3.25 -0.16 -31.02
N ILE A 58 2.63 -1.01 -31.86
CA ILE A 58 1.23 -1.45 -31.69
C ILE A 58 1.07 -2.31 -30.44
N GLN A 59 1.93 -3.31 -30.26
CA GLN A 59 1.90 -4.22 -29.11
C GLN A 59 2.17 -3.45 -27.81
N ALA A 60 3.15 -2.54 -27.82
CA ALA A 60 3.45 -1.66 -26.70
C ALA A 60 2.27 -0.75 -26.37
N SER A 61 1.55 -0.24 -27.37
CA SER A 61 0.36 0.60 -27.16
C SER A 61 -0.77 -0.17 -26.46
N LEU A 62 -0.99 -1.44 -26.81
CA LEU A 62 -1.99 -2.28 -26.13
C LEU A 62 -1.63 -2.53 -24.66
N VAL A 63 -0.35 -2.84 -24.41
CA VAL A 63 0.16 -3.04 -23.04
C VAL A 63 0.05 -1.73 -22.25
N PHE A 64 0.34 -0.59 -22.87
CA PHE A 64 0.20 0.73 -22.25
C PHE A 64 -1.22 0.96 -21.74
N PHE A 65 -2.24 0.73 -22.58
CA PHE A 65 -3.64 0.89 -22.18
C PHE A 65 -4.06 -0.08 -21.07
N ALA A 66 -3.58 -1.32 -21.10
CA ALA A 66 -3.84 -2.28 -20.04
C ALA A 66 -3.21 -1.82 -18.71
N ALA A 67 -1.97 -1.34 -18.74
CA ALA A 67 -1.27 -0.85 -17.56
C ALA A 67 -1.92 0.41 -16.97
N GLU A 68 -2.33 1.37 -17.81
CA GLU A 68 -3.09 2.57 -17.38
C GLU A 68 -4.43 2.20 -16.75
N SER A 69 -5.16 1.25 -17.35
CA SER A 69 -6.45 0.79 -16.80
C SER A 69 -6.26 0.08 -15.46
N ALA A 70 -5.21 -0.72 -15.33
CA ALA A 70 -4.85 -1.36 -14.06
C ALA A 70 -4.49 -0.31 -13.01
N LEU A 71 -3.68 0.70 -13.35
CA LEU A 71 -3.31 1.78 -12.43
C LEU A 71 -4.56 2.54 -11.93
N ALA A 72 -5.47 2.89 -12.83
CA ALA A 72 -6.74 3.53 -12.46
C ALA A 72 -7.55 2.67 -11.47
N LEU A 73 -7.62 1.36 -11.70
CA LEU A 73 -8.31 0.43 -10.81
C LEU A 73 -7.64 0.33 -9.43
N VAL A 74 -6.31 0.29 -9.38
CA VAL A 74 -5.56 0.26 -8.12
C VAL A 74 -5.76 1.56 -7.34
N ILE A 75 -5.73 2.72 -7.99
CA ILE A 75 -6.00 4.01 -7.34
C ILE A 75 -7.44 4.06 -6.79
N ALA A 76 -8.42 3.56 -7.55
CA ALA A 76 -9.80 3.47 -7.09
C ALA A 76 -9.94 2.53 -5.88
N ALA A 77 -9.26 1.38 -5.90
CA ALA A 77 -9.21 0.46 -4.77
C ALA A 77 -8.54 1.11 -3.55
N HIS A 78 -7.43 1.81 -3.75
CA HIS A 78 -6.70 2.54 -2.72
C HIS A 78 -7.59 3.60 -2.04
N ALA A 79 -8.34 4.39 -2.82
CA ALA A 79 -9.29 5.37 -2.28
C ALA A 79 -10.45 4.75 -1.47
N GLY A 80 -10.81 3.49 -1.76
CA GLY A 80 -11.82 2.73 -1.02
C GLY A 80 -11.32 2.16 0.31
N VAL A 81 -10.01 2.08 0.52
CA VAL A 81 -9.40 1.59 1.76
C VAL A 81 -9.22 2.77 2.71
N ALA A 82 -10.17 2.97 3.63
CA ALA A 82 -10.07 4.04 4.62
C ALA A 82 -8.81 3.86 5.49
N PRO A 83 -7.93 4.88 5.64
CA PRO A 83 -6.82 4.81 6.56
C PRO A 83 -7.37 4.73 7.99
N GLN A 84 -7.32 3.54 8.59
CA GLN A 84 -7.62 3.42 10.00
C GLN A 84 -6.42 3.96 10.79
N ASN A 85 -6.60 5.17 11.32
CA ASN A 85 -5.92 5.76 12.49
C ASN A 85 -5.06 7.01 12.22
N GLU A 86 -5.71 8.16 12.05
CA GLU A 86 -5.17 9.42 12.60
C GLU A 86 -6.02 9.95 13.77
N SER A 87 -7.29 9.56 13.85
CA SER A 87 -8.24 10.08 14.84
C SER A 87 -8.38 9.23 16.14
N ALA A 88 -7.74 8.06 16.23
CA ALA A 88 -7.73 7.24 17.44
C ALA A 88 -6.55 7.56 18.40
N GLN A 89 -5.49 8.23 17.93
CA GLN A 89 -4.30 8.52 18.74
C GLN A 89 -4.37 9.88 19.48
N ARG A 90 -5.34 10.75 19.15
CA ARG A 90 -5.60 12.01 19.88
C ARG A 90 -6.64 11.81 20.99
N ALA A 91 -6.44 10.85 21.88
CA ALA A 91 -7.12 10.89 23.17
C ALA A 91 -6.38 11.90 24.07
N PRO A 92 -7.07 12.86 24.72
CA PRO A 92 -6.41 13.84 25.56
C PRO A 92 -5.68 13.13 26.70
N HIS A 93 -4.38 13.41 26.86
CA HIS A 93 -3.62 12.97 28.02
C HIS A 93 -4.33 13.43 29.29
N LYS A 94 -4.94 12.49 30.02
CA LYS A 94 -5.51 12.72 31.34
C LYS A 94 -4.35 13.17 32.25
N PRO A 95 -4.35 14.40 32.80
CA PRO A 95 -3.26 14.82 33.67
C PRO A 95 -3.25 13.91 34.90
N ALA A 96 -2.09 13.35 35.20
CA ALA A 96 -1.88 12.50 36.36
C ALA A 96 -2.27 13.30 37.62
N SER A 97 -3.31 12.84 38.30
CA SER A 97 -3.70 13.35 39.62
C SER A 97 -2.56 13.08 40.61
N LEU A 98 -1.93 14.14 41.08
CA LEU A 98 -0.86 14.08 42.07
C LEU A 98 -1.46 13.66 43.43
N VAL A 99 -1.32 12.38 43.77
CA VAL A 99 -1.68 11.86 45.10
C VAL A 99 -0.67 12.42 46.10
N ARG A 100 -1.01 13.52 46.78
CA ARG A 100 -0.27 14.00 47.95
C ARG A 100 -0.65 13.12 49.14
N ARG A 101 0.14 12.07 49.39
CA ARG A 101 0.12 11.34 50.68
C ARG A 101 1.17 11.95 51.62
N ALA A 102 0.74 12.17 52.85
CA ALA A 102 1.42 12.89 53.92
C ALA A 102 2.64 12.16 54.50
N GLY A 103 3.57 12.94 55.07
CA GLY A 103 4.60 12.50 56.00
C GLY A 103 5.08 13.70 56.81
N GLY A 104 4.74 13.73 58.11
CA GLY A 104 5.13 14.79 59.04
C GLY A 104 6.50 14.54 59.69
N ALA A 105 7.10 15.60 60.23
CA ALA A 105 7.99 15.58 61.39
C ALA A 105 8.36 17.03 61.76
N ALA A 106 7.83 17.53 62.87
CA ALA A 106 8.47 18.41 63.86
C ALA A 106 7.48 18.68 65.00
#